data_AF-A2HCC0-F1
#
_entry.id   AF-A2HCC0-F1
#
_cell.length_a   1.000
_cell.length_b   1.000
_cell.length_c   1.000
_cell.angle_alpha   90.00
_cell.angle_beta   90.00
_cell.angle_gamma   90.00
#
_symmetry.space_group_name_H-M   'P 1'
#
loop_
_entity.id
_entity.type
_entity.pdbx_description
1 polymer ?
#
loop_
_entity_poly.entity_id
_entity_poly.type
_entity_poly.pdbx_seq_one_letter_code
_entity_poly.pdbx_strand_id
1 'polypeptide(L)'
;MEANNTAPAKAVAIQKPEVTEEQSSGDEEILMGGESPKTEIKIPDLDHKQTAKKTGPQATPRVLRLIKTSHKYLKQLEESNVALEELKQQITKQAEELQQKNEFITLLKTKLDYKDEEISDLRSRVDQLGRQSDMWHERFITANSSYKERSHLLTTVIKYLSL
;
A
#
# COMPACT_ATOMS: atom_id res chain seq x y z
N MET A 1 7.57 21.51 45.54
CA MET A 1 8.30 21.25 44.29
C MET A 1 7.88 19.85 43.87
N GLU A 2 7.20 19.56 42.77
CA GLU A 2 6.79 20.31 41.58
C GLU A 2 5.36 19.87 41.20
N ALA A 3 4.56 20.81 40.69
CA ALA A 3 3.25 20.55 40.12
C ALA A 3 3.43 20.15 38.64
N ASN A 4 3.11 18.91 38.28
CA ASN A 4 3.02 18.53 36.87
C ASN A 4 1.58 18.67 36.39
N ASN A 5 1.34 19.79 35.71
CA ASN A 5 0.11 20.07 34.98
C ASN A 5 0.13 19.28 33.66
N THR A 6 -0.76 18.31 33.50
CA THR A 6 -1.02 17.68 32.20
C THR A 6 -2.46 17.99 31.80
N ALA A 7 -2.60 18.85 30.79
CA ALA A 7 -3.89 19.19 30.19
C ALA A 7 -4.45 18.00 29.39
N PRO A 8 -5.78 17.76 29.37
CA PRO A 8 -6.36 16.72 28.53
C PRO A 8 -6.47 17.21 27.08
N ALA A 9 -5.92 16.43 26.15
CA ALA A 9 -6.04 16.69 24.72
C ALA A 9 -7.52 16.52 24.29
N LYS A 10 -8.03 17.57 23.64
CA LYS A 10 -9.39 17.72 23.11
C LYS A 10 -9.64 16.67 22.01
N ALA A 11 -10.63 15.81 22.18
CA ALA A 11 -11.15 14.94 21.13
C ALA A 11 -11.88 15.78 20.06
N VAL A 12 -11.38 15.75 18.83
CA VAL A 12 -12.08 16.35 17.67
C VAL A 12 -12.90 15.24 17.03
N ALA A 13 -14.21 15.27 17.29
CA ALA A 13 -15.19 14.43 16.62
C ALA A 13 -15.38 14.95 15.18
N ILE A 14 -14.99 14.15 14.19
CA ILE A 14 -15.31 14.43 12.79
C ILE A 14 -16.66 13.79 12.51
N GLN A 15 -17.67 14.63 12.34
CA GLN A 15 -19.01 14.24 11.87
C GLN A 15 -18.92 13.78 10.41
N LYS A 16 -19.55 12.64 10.12
CA LYS A 16 -19.73 12.06 8.79
C LYS A 16 -20.83 12.86 8.06
N PRO A 17 -20.62 13.38 6.83
CA PRO A 17 -21.75 13.79 6.01
C PRO A 17 -22.38 12.54 5.39
N GLU A 18 -23.65 12.37 5.67
CA GLU A 18 -24.60 11.49 5.00
C GLU A 18 -24.85 12.07 3.60
N VAL A 19 -24.51 11.31 2.55
CA VAL A 19 -24.90 11.64 1.17
C VAL A 19 -25.68 10.46 0.64
N THR A 20 -26.95 10.74 0.41
CA THR A 20 -28.00 9.89 -0.15
C THR A 20 -27.62 9.43 -1.56
N GLU A 21 -27.98 8.20 -1.87
CA GLU A 21 -27.83 7.54 -3.16
C GLU A 21 -28.53 8.32 -4.28
N GLU A 22 -27.81 8.62 -5.35
CA GLU A 22 -28.39 8.71 -6.69
C GLU A 22 -27.67 7.69 -7.59
N GLN A 23 -28.42 6.69 -8.02
CA GLN A 23 -28.01 5.78 -9.07
C GLN A 23 -28.03 6.52 -10.41
N SER A 24 -26.93 6.51 -11.15
CA SER A 24 -26.98 6.73 -12.60
C SER A 24 -25.96 5.87 -13.31
N SER A 25 -26.49 4.75 -13.83
CA SER A 25 -26.11 4.01 -15.03
C SER A 25 -25.12 4.70 -15.98
N GLY A 26 -24.13 3.93 -16.42
CA GLY A 26 -23.33 4.25 -17.60
C GLY A 26 -22.13 3.33 -17.74
N ASP A 27 -22.36 2.09 -18.18
CA ASP A 27 -21.31 1.29 -18.83
C ASP A 27 -20.82 2.08 -20.04
N GLU A 28 -19.63 2.67 -19.95
CA GLU A 28 -18.83 2.99 -21.13
C GLU A 28 -17.41 2.49 -20.94
N GLU A 29 -17.15 1.40 -21.65
CA GLU A 29 -15.86 0.82 -21.94
C GLU A 29 -14.98 1.87 -22.65
N ILE A 30 -14.07 2.52 -21.92
CA ILE A 30 -13.12 3.45 -22.53
C ILE A 30 -12.04 2.63 -23.23
N LEU A 31 -12.28 2.33 -24.52
CA LEU A 31 -11.31 1.77 -25.46
C LEU A 31 -10.06 2.67 -25.53
N MET A 32 -9.02 2.26 -24.82
CA MET A 32 -7.66 2.82 -24.92
C MET A 32 -7.05 2.40 -26.26
N GLY A 33 -7.28 3.17 -27.31
CA GLY A 33 -6.81 2.78 -28.65
C GLY A 33 -7.01 3.84 -29.72
N GLY A 34 -6.55 5.06 -29.48
CA GLY A 34 -6.41 6.07 -30.53
C GLY A 34 -4.97 6.57 -30.56
N GLU A 35 -4.14 6.02 -31.44
CA GLU A 35 -2.85 6.61 -31.77
C GLU A 35 -3.08 8.07 -32.17
N SER A 36 -2.67 9.01 -31.32
CA SER A 36 -2.65 10.42 -31.67
C SER A 36 -1.63 10.60 -32.80
N PRO A 37 -2.00 11.19 -33.95
CA PRO A 37 -1.03 11.44 -35.00
C PRO A 37 0.04 12.37 -34.44
N LYS A 38 1.29 11.89 -34.41
CA LYS A 38 2.48 12.70 -34.14
C LYS A 38 2.61 13.75 -35.23
N THR A 39 1.92 14.87 -35.09
CA THR A 39 2.25 16.08 -35.84
C THR A 39 3.51 16.67 -35.24
N GLU A 40 4.65 16.12 -35.66
CA GLU A 40 5.97 16.70 -35.43
C GLU A 40 6.04 17.98 -36.27
N ILE A 41 5.69 19.12 -35.65
CA ILE A 41 5.86 20.43 -36.27
C ILE A 41 7.36 20.68 -36.34
N LYS A 42 7.97 20.35 -37.48
CA LYS A 42 9.36 20.72 -37.77
C LYS A 42 9.45 22.24 -37.88
N ILE A 43 9.85 22.89 -36.79
CA ILE A 43 10.20 24.31 -36.76
C ILE A 43 11.52 24.44 -37.54
N PRO A 44 11.57 25.16 -38.67
CA PRO A 44 12.81 25.31 -39.43
C PRO A 44 13.83 26.14 -38.63
N ASP A 45 15.07 25.68 -38.58
CA ASP A 45 16.20 26.43 -38.02
C ASP A 45 16.36 27.77 -38.73
N LEU A 46 16.23 28.84 -37.95
CA LEU A 46 16.24 30.25 -38.40
C LEU A 46 17.65 30.80 -38.66
N ASP A 47 18.63 29.95 -39.00
CA ASP A 47 20.03 30.34 -39.22
C ASP A 47 20.36 30.69 -40.68
N HIS A 48 19.36 31.04 -41.49
CA HIS A 48 19.58 31.46 -42.87
C HIS A 48 19.94 32.94 -42.93
N LYS A 49 21.23 33.22 -43.19
CA LYS A 49 21.71 34.55 -43.61
C LYS A 49 21.01 34.99 -44.90
N GLN A 50 19.89 35.71 -44.76
CA GLN A 50 19.14 36.29 -45.88
C GLN A 50 19.84 37.55 -46.42
N THR A 51 20.40 37.47 -47.62
CA THR A 51 20.88 38.61 -48.42
C THR A 51 19.87 39.04 -49.48
N ALA A 52 18.59 39.21 -49.10
CA ALA A 52 17.54 39.72 -49.98
C ALA A 52 17.12 41.14 -49.56
N LYS A 53 17.14 42.08 -50.52
CA LYS A 53 16.76 43.48 -50.32
C LYS A 53 15.32 43.57 -49.78
N LYS A 54 15.16 44.11 -48.57
CA LYS A 54 13.86 44.37 -47.92
C LYS A 54 13.13 45.49 -48.65
N THR A 55 12.27 45.13 -49.61
CA THR A 55 11.32 46.05 -50.25
C THR A 55 9.93 45.45 -50.15
N GLY A 56 9.30 45.67 -48.99
CA GLY A 56 7.89 45.42 -48.72
C GLY A 56 7.37 46.56 -47.84
N PRO A 57 6.05 46.83 -47.80
CA PRO A 57 5.49 47.95 -47.07
C PRO A 57 5.89 47.90 -45.59
N GLN A 58 6.34 49.05 -45.06
CA GLN A 58 6.79 49.17 -43.67
C GLN A 58 5.67 48.71 -42.73
N ALA A 59 5.95 47.70 -41.89
CA ALA A 59 4.96 47.15 -40.98
C ALA A 59 4.36 48.25 -40.10
N THR A 60 3.03 48.38 -40.12
CA THR A 60 2.32 49.36 -39.30
C THR A 60 2.54 49.07 -37.80
N PRO A 61 2.48 50.09 -36.92
CA PRO A 61 2.71 49.90 -35.48
C PRO A 61 1.85 48.80 -34.84
N ARG A 62 0.63 48.59 -35.35
CA ARG A 62 -0.28 47.52 -34.91
C ARG A 62 0.27 46.12 -35.23
N VAL A 63 0.83 45.93 -36.43
CA VAL A 63 1.45 44.67 -36.85
C VAL A 63 2.66 44.35 -35.99
N LEU A 64 3.51 45.35 -35.69
CA LEU A 64 4.66 45.16 -34.80
C LEU A 64 4.27 44.77 -33.37
N ARG A 65 3.19 45.34 -32.82
CA ARG A 65 2.65 44.92 -31.51
C ARG A 65 2.16 43.47 -31.54
N LEU A 66 1.45 43.10 -32.60
CA LEU A 66 0.91 41.74 -32.76
C LEU A 66 2.03 40.69 -32.87
N ILE A 67 3.11 41.00 -33.60
CA ILE A 67 4.29 40.14 -33.69
C ILE A 67 4.92 39.95 -32.31
N LYS A 68 5.09 41.02 -31.52
CA LYS A 68 5.62 40.93 -30.15
C LYS A 68 4.75 40.06 -29.25
N THR A 69 3.42 40.23 -29.29
CA THR A 69 2.51 39.40 -28.49
C THR A 69 2.52 37.94 -28.94
N SER A 70 2.58 37.68 -30.25
CA SER A 70 2.70 36.33 -30.80
C SER A 70 3.98 35.64 -30.34
N HIS A 71 5.11 36.35 -30.35
CA HIS A 71 6.39 35.82 -29.91
C HIS A 71 6.38 35.51 -28.39
N LYS A 72 5.71 36.36 -27.60
CA LYS A 72 5.49 36.10 -26.17
C LYS A 72 4.69 34.81 -25.95
N TYR A 73 3.57 34.63 -26.65
CA TYR A 73 2.75 33.42 -26.49
C TYR A 73 3.45 32.15 -26.97
N LEU A 74 4.22 32.23 -28.07
CA LEU A 74 5.04 31.10 -28.53
C LEU A 74 6.04 30.66 -27.46
N LYS A 75 6.73 31.61 -26.83
CA LYS A 75 7.67 31.29 -25.75
C LYS A 75 6.98 30.63 -24.55
N GLN A 76 5.83 31.17 -24.14
CA GLN A 76 5.04 30.56 -23.05
C GLN A 76 4.54 29.16 -23.38
N LEU A 77 4.17 28.92 -24.64
CA LEU A 77 3.74 27.60 -25.11
C LEU A 77 4.90 26.61 -25.06
N GLU A 78 6.09 27.01 -25.48
CA GLU A 78 7.30 26.19 -25.44
C GLU A 78 7.68 25.83 -23.99
N GLU A 79 7.70 26.82 -23.09
CA GLU A 79 7.93 26.61 -21.65
C GLU A 79 6.90 25.65 -21.04
N SER A 80 5.60 25.82 -21.38
CA SER A 80 4.54 24.93 -20.92
C SER A 80 4.69 23.51 -21.46
N ASN A 81 5.16 23.36 -22.69
CA ASN A 81 5.32 22.05 -23.31
C ASN A 81 6.47 21.27 -22.66
N VAL A 82 7.57 21.95 -22.33
CA VAL A 82 8.68 21.36 -21.55
C VAL A 82 8.20 20.90 -20.18
N ALA A 83 7.48 21.75 -19.44
CA ALA A 83 6.93 21.40 -18.14
C ALA A 83 5.96 20.20 -18.20
N LEU A 84 5.17 20.11 -19.27
CA LEU A 84 4.25 19.00 -19.48
C LEU A 84 4.98 17.68 -19.75
N GLU A 85 6.07 17.70 -20.52
CA GLU A 85 6.89 16.50 -20.73
C GLU A 85 7.63 16.06 -19.45
N GLU A 86 8.12 17.00 -18.64
CA GLU A 86 8.70 16.70 -17.33
C GLU A 86 7.67 16.04 -16.40
N LEU A 87 6.44 16.56 -16.35
CA LEU A 87 5.36 15.98 -15.54
C LEU A 87 4.99 14.58 -16.02
N LYS A 88 4.94 14.34 -17.34
CA LYS A 88 4.71 12.98 -17.88
C LYS A 88 5.78 12.00 -17.40
N GLN A 89 7.05 12.38 -17.47
CA GLN A 89 8.16 11.53 -17.00
C GLN A 89 8.08 11.25 -15.50
N GLN A 90 7.68 12.24 -14.69
CA GLN A 90 7.47 12.03 -13.26
C GLN A 90 6.33 11.05 -12.98
N ILE A 91 5.21 11.18 -13.72
CA ILE A 91 4.06 10.26 -13.58
C ILE A 91 4.46 8.83 -13.96
N THR A 92 5.20 8.62 -15.05
CA THR A 92 5.64 7.27 -15.43
C THR A 92 6.56 6.66 -14.39
N LYS A 93 7.51 7.43 -13.86
CA LYS A 93 8.40 6.98 -12.79
C LYS A 93 7.62 6.62 -11.52
N GLN A 94 6.66 7.46 -11.12
CA GLN A 94 5.81 7.17 -9.95
C GLN A 94 4.95 5.92 -10.16
N ALA A 95 4.44 5.70 -11.37
CA ALA A 95 3.68 4.50 -11.70
C ALA A 95 4.52 3.23 -11.56
N GLU A 96 5.77 3.25 -12.06
CA GLU A 96 6.73 2.15 -11.89
C GLU A 96 7.06 1.88 -10.41
N GLU A 97 7.31 2.93 -9.62
CA GLU A 97 7.56 2.80 -8.18
C GLU A 97 6.34 2.23 -7.43
N LEU A 98 5.13 2.63 -7.81
CA LEU A 98 3.88 2.08 -7.25
C LEU A 98 3.70 0.61 -7.61
N GLN A 99 4.00 0.23 -8.85
CA GLN A 99 3.95 -1.16 -9.28
C GLN A 99 4.93 -2.03 -8.47
N GLN A 100 6.18 -1.60 -8.33
CA GLN A 100 7.18 -2.33 -7.54
C GLN A 100 6.76 -2.48 -6.07
N LYS A 101 6.20 -1.42 -5.46
CA LYS A 101 5.66 -1.48 -4.09
C LYS A 101 4.50 -2.46 -3.99
N ASN A 102 3.61 -2.50 -4.99
CA ASN A 102 2.48 -3.43 -5.01
C ASN A 102 2.92 -4.90 -5.13
N GLU A 103 3.93 -5.17 -5.96
CA GLU A 103 4.57 -6.49 -6.06
C GLU A 103 5.19 -6.91 -4.73
N PHE A 104 5.90 -5.99 -4.07
CA PHE A 104 6.48 -6.25 -2.75
C PHE A 104 5.42 -6.52 -1.67
N ILE A 105 4.32 -5.75 -1.66
CA ILE A 105 3.18 -6.00 -0.76
C ILE A 105 2.58 -7.39 -1.02
N THR A 106 2.45 -7.79 -2.28
CA THR A 106 1.95 -9.12 -2.65
C THR A 106 2.85 -10.23 -2.13
N LEU A 107 4.18 -10.08 -2.23
CA LEU A 107 5.14 -11.01 -1.65
C LEU A 107 5.05 -11.07 -0.12
N LEU A 108 4.82 -9.94 0.55
CA LEU A 108 4.65 -9.92 2.00
C LEU A 108 3.37 -10.65 2.44
N LYS A 109 2.29 -10.50 1.68
CA LYS A 109 1.03 -11.22 1.94
C LYS A 109 1.21 -12.73 1.86
N THR A 110 1.84 -13.23 0.80
CA THR A 110 2.07 -14.69 0.68
C THR A 110 2.96 -15.24 1.78
N LYS A 111 3.96 -14.47 2.25
CA LYS A 111 4.77 -14.84 3.41
C LYS A 111 3.96 -14.85 4.70
N LEU A 112 3.03 -13.92 4.87
CA LEU A 112 2.15 -13.87 6.03
C LEU A 112 1.23 -15.09 6.06
N ASP A 113 0.61 -15.42 4.91
CA ASP A 113 -0.26 -16.59 4.77
C ASP A 113 0.48 -17.89 5.17
N TYR A 114 1.72 -18.08 4.69
CA TYR A 114 2.55 -19.22 5.07
C TYR A 114 2.84 -19.26 6.58
N LYS A 115 3.04 -18.10 7.22
CA LYS A 115 3.27 -18.02 8.66
C LYS A 115 2.01 -18.31 9.46
N ASP A 116 0.84 -17.92 8.97
CA ASP A 116 -0.43 -18.27 9.59
C ASP A 116 -0.69 -19.77 9.54
N GLU A 117 -0.34 -20.45 8.43
CA GLU A 117 -0.36 -21.91 8.33
C GLU A 117 0.59 -22.57 9.34
N GLU A 118 1.85 -22.10 9.43
CA GLU A 118 2.83 -22.61 10.40
C GLU A 118 2.35 -22.46 11.85
N ILE A 119 1.70 -21.33 12.18
CA ILE A 119 1.12 -21.09 13.50
C ILE A 119 -0.05 -22.05 13.76
N SER A 120 -0.90 -22.31 12.76
CA SER A 120 -2.01 -23.25 12.88
C SER A 120 -1.53 -24.68 13.17
N ASP A 121 -0.49 -25.12 12.46
CA ASP A 121 0.14 -26.42 12.67
C ASP A 121 0.76 -26.54 14.06
N LEU A 122 1.47 -25.49 14.51
CA LEU A 122 2.06 -25.46 15.85
C LEU A 122 0.99 -25.50 16.95
N ARG A 123 -0.12 -24.76 16.80
CA ARG A 123 -1.25 -24.81 17.73
C ARG A 123 -1.83 -26.22 17.82
N SER A 124 -2.05 -26.86 16.68
CA SER A 124 -2.55 -28.23 16.63
C SER A 124 -1.62 -29.22 17.34
N ARG A 125 -0.31 -29.04 17.21
CA ARG A 125 0.70 -29.86 17.91
C ARG A 125 0.69 -29.61 19.42
N VAL A 126 0.57 -28.35 19.85
CA VAL A 126 0.48 -28.00 21.27
C VAL A 126 -0.78 -28.62 21.89
N ASP A 127 -1.93 -28.53 21.23
CA ASP A 127 -3.17 -29.13 21.71
C ASP A 127 -3.05 -30.66 21.84
N GLN A 128 -2.38 -31.30 20.87
CA GLN A 128 -2.13 -32.74 20.94
C GLN A 128 -1.23 -33.12 22.13
N LEU A 129 -0.17 -32.35 22.38
CA LEU A 129 0.69 -32.56 23.54
C LEU A 129 -0.06 -32.32 24.85
N GLY A 130 -0.94 -31.33 24.91
CA GLY A 130 -1.84 -31.09 26.05
C GLY A 130 -2.69 -32.33 26.36
N ARG A 131 -3.38 -32.88 25.34
CA ARG A 131 -4.17 -34.11 25.50
C ARG A 131 -3.34 -35.30 25.95
N GLN A 132 -2.11 -35.44 25.46
CA GLN A 132 -1.20 -36.50 25.90
C GLN A 132 -0.77 -36.31 27.35
N SER A 133 -0.45 -35.08 27.75
CA SER A 133 -0.12 -34.73 29.14
C SER A 133 -1.25 -35.10 30.09
N ASP A 134 -2.48 -34.72 29.78
CA ASP A 134 -3.66 -35.02 30.59
C ASP A 134 -3.87 -36.54 30.71
N MET A 135 -3.73 -37.28 29.61
CA MET A 135 -3.82 -38.74 29.62
C MET A 135 -2.76 -39.38 30.54
N TRP A 136 -1.52 -38.91 30.49
CA TRP A 136 -0.45 -39.40 31.36
C TRP A 136 -0.71 -39.05 32.83
N HIS A 137 -1.24 -37.86 33.10
CA HIS A 137 -1.61 -37.43 34.44
C HIS A 137 -2.67 -38.34 35.06
N GLU A 138 -3.73 -38.65 34.31
CA GLU A 138 -4.80 -39.55 34.76
C GLU A 138 -4.29 -40.98 35.02
N ARG A 139 -3.42 -41.48 34.15
CA ARG A 139 -2.76 -42.79 34.35
C ARG A 139 -1.94 -42.81 35.62
N PHE A 140 -1.20 -41.74 35.88
CA PHE A 140 -0.39 -41.60 37.09
C PHE A 140 -1.27 -41.58 38.35
N ILE A 141 -2.35 -40.79 38.36
CA ILE A 141 -3.30 -40.75 39.48
C ILE A 141 -3.87 -42.14 39.77
N THR A 142 -4.29 -42.86 38.73
CA THR A 142 -4.85 -44.20 38.85
C THR A 142 -3.85 -45.20 39.43
N ALA A 143 -2.63 -45.21 38.90
CA ALA A 143 -1.55 -46.09 39.37
C ALA A 143 -1.16 -45.77 40.83
N ASN A 144 -1.05 -44.49 41.18
CA ASN A 144 -0.70 -44.05 42.52
C ASN A 144 -1.79 -44.43 43.54
N SER A 145 -3.06 -44.30 43.18
CA SER A 145 -4.18 -44.73 44.02
C SER A 145 -4.14 -46.24 44.28
N SER A 146 -3.92 -47.03 43.23
CA SER A 146 -3.78 -48.49 43.33
C SER A 146 -2.58 -48.89 44.20
N TYR A 147 -1.46 -48.16 44.09
CA TYR A 147 -0.27 -48.38 44.92
C TYR A 147 -0.56 -48.12 46.40
N LYS A 148 -1.20 -46.98 46.72
CA LYS A 148 -1.58 -46.63 48.10
C LYS A 148 -2.49 -47.67 48.73
N GLU A 149 -3.48 -48.16 47.99
CA GLU A 149 -4.39 -49.21 48.45
C GLU A 149 -3.63 -50.50 48.79
N ARG A 150 -2.76 -50.97 47.87
CA ARG A 150 -1.92 -52.16 48.12
C ARG A 150 -0.97 -51.97 49.30
N SER A 151 -0.38 -50.79 49.44
CA SER A 151 0.50 -50.46 50.57
C SER A 151 -0.25 -50.50 51.91
N HIS A 152 -1.47 -49.96 51.96
CA HIS A 152 -2.34 -50.04 53.14
C HIS A 152 -2.70 -51.49 53.48
N LEU A 153 -3.11 -52.29 52.49
CA LEU A 153 -3.43 -53.70 52.68
C LEU A 153 -2.23 -54.48 53.22
N LEU A 154 -1.05 -54.31 52.62
CA LEU A 154 0.18 -54.95 53.07
C LEU A 154 0.51 -54.58 54.52
N THR A 155 0.43 -53.29 54.86
CA THR A 155 0.66 -52.80 56.23
C THR A 155 -0.31 -53.44 57.22
N THR A 156 -1.57 -53.61 56.81
CA THR A 156 -2.62 -54.24 57.63
C THR A 156 -2.32 -55.72 57.86
N VAL A 157 -1.97 -56.46 56.81
CA VAL A 157 -1.58 -57.88 56.92
C VAL A 157 -0.37 -58.07 57.83
N ILE A 158 0.66 -57.25 57.68
CA ILE A 158 1.86 -57.31 58.55
C ILE A 158 1.48 -57.12 60.02
N LYS A 159 0.60 -56.16 60.34
CA LYS A 159 0.12 -55.94 61.72
C LYS A 159 -0.60 -57.16 62.28
N TYR A 160 -1.47 -57.80 61.50
CA TYR A 160 -2.18 -59.01 61.93
C TYR A 160 -1.26 -60.21 62.15
N LEU A 161 -0.21 -60.35 61.34
CA LEU A 161 0.76 -61.46 61.48
C LEU A 161 1.79 -61.23 62.60
N SER A 162 1.87 -60.02 63.16
CA SER A 162 2.81 -59.66 64.23
C SER A 162 2.18 -59.67 65.63
N LEU A 163 0.90 -60.07 65.74
CA LEU A 163 0.12 -60.27 66.97
C LEU A 163 0.03 -61.77 67.28
#